data_AF-A0A0G1AXJ7-F1
#
_entry.id   AF-A0A0G1AXJ7-F1
#
_cell.length_a   1.000
_cell.length_b   1.000
_cell.length_c   1.000
_cell.angle_alpha   90.00
_cell.angle_beta   90.00
_cell.angle_gamma   90.00
#
_symmetry.space_group_name_H-M   'P 1'
#
loop_
_entity.id
_entity.type
_entity.pdbx_description
1 polymer ?
#
loop_
_entity_poly.entity_id
_entity_poly.type
_entity_poly.pdbx_seq_one_letter_code
_entity_poly.pdbx_strand_id
1 'polypeptide(L)'
;MEQINPAVSDNFNTINPQPVKNRKTLLVLSIVLGILFLAAGTVSAYYWFVQNYTQKACTMEAKICPDGSSVGRTGANCEFAACPSVSPQKITDIDCGAAEKYLDKDLGIAFCYPKMLADKQVTEKISRNNDTGRKGRPSQIASTPDVDLKEEST
;
A
#
# COMPACT_ATOMS: atom_id res chain seq x y z
N MET A 1 -41.41 -65.28 25.54
CA MET A 1 -41.43 -64.03 24.74
C MET A 1 -40.10 -63.38 25.00
N GLU A 2 -39.10 -63.75 24.22
CA GLU A 2 -38.74 -63.06 22.97
C GLU A 2 -37.56 -62.14 23.30
N GLN A 3 -36.33 -62.22 22.79
CA GLN A 3 -35.53 -63.17 22.01
C GLN A 3 -34.15 -62.46 21.87
N ILE A 4 -33.07 -63.22 21.69
CA ILE A 4 -31.79 -62.84 21.03
C ILE A 4 -30.81 -61.90 21.78
N ASN A 5 -29.89 -62.49 22.56
CA ASN A 5 -28.45 -62.70 22.27
C ASN A 5 -27.54 -61.62 21.59
N PRO A 6 -26.20 -61.73 21.78
CA PRO A 6 -25.34 -60.65 22.23
C PRO A 6 -24.25 -60.23 21.22
N ALA A 7 -23.35 -59.34 21.66
CA ALA A 7 -22.04 -58.99 21.07
C ALA A 7 -22.06 -58.04 19.86
N VAL A 8 -21.81 -56.76 20.12
CA VAL A 8 -21.10 -55.88 19.19
C VAL A 8 -19.64 -55.88 19.63
N SER A 9 -18.85 -56.79 19.06
CA SER A 9 -17.40 -56.74 19.10
C SER A 9 -16.91 -55.69 18.10
N ASP A 10 -16.03 -54.81 18.55
CA ASP A 10 -15.38 -53.78 17.74
C ASP A 10 -14.73 -54.37 16.48
N ASN A 11 -15.29 -54.05 15.31
CA ASN A 11 -14.62 -54.27 14.03
C ASN A 11 -13.60 -53.15 13.81
N PHE A 12 -12.54 -53.13 14.62
CA PHE A 12 -11.34 -52.40 14.25
C PHE A 12 -10.64 -53.24 13.18
N ASN A 13 -10.95 -52.92 11.92
CA ASN A 13 -10.38 -53.53 10.74
C ASN A 13 -8.90 -53.84 10.95
N THR A 14 -8.61 -55.13 11.01
CA THR A 14 -7.27 -55.69 10.92
C THR A 14 -6.61 -55.14 9.66
N ILE A 15 -5.80 -54.10 9.81
CA ILE A 15 -4.81 -53.73 8.79
C ILE A 15 -3.80 -54.86 8.85
N ASN A 16 -4.04 -55.91 8.07
CA ASN A 16 -3.11 -56.98 7.82
C ASN A 16 -1.82 -56.30 7.30
N PRO A 17 -0.72 -56.23 8.07
CA PRO A 17 0.51 -55.67 7.54
C PRO A 17 1.02 -56.68 6.53
N GLN A 18 0.81 -56.38 5.25
CA GLN A 18 1.30 -57.19 4.15
C GLN A 18 2.80 -57.47 4.37
N PRO A 19 3.25 -58.73 4.27
CA PRO A 19 4.65 -59.07 4.46
C PRO A 19 5.46 -58.30 3.42
N VAL A 20 6.37 -57.45 3.89
CA VAL A 20 7.28 -56.68 3.04
C VAL A 20 8.09 -57.65 2.18
N LYS A 21 7.62 -57.80 0.94
CA LYS A 21 8.18 -58.65 -0.10
C LYS A 21 9.57 -58.13 -0.46
N ASN A 22 10.55 -59.02 -0.49
CA ASN A 22 11.87 -58.95 -1.14
C ASN A 22 12.73 -57.68 -0.96
N ARG A 23 13.99 -57.84 -0.52
CA ARG A 23 14.99 -56.77 -0.31
C ARG A 23 15.11 -55.77 -1.48
N LYS A 24 14.92 -56.22 -2.72
CA LYS A 24 14.89 -55.34 -3.91
C LYS A 24 13.62 -54.50 -4.00
N THR A 25 12.47 -55.08 -3.67
CA THR A 25 11.17 -54.38 -3.64
C THR A 25 11.11 -53.38 -2.48
N LEU A 26 11.77 -53.67 -1.35
CA LEU A 26 11.97 -52.71 -0.25
C LEU A 26 12.82 -51.50 -0.71
N LEU A 27 13.90 -51.74 -1.46
CA LEU A 27 14.74 -50.66 -2.00
C LEU A 27 13.99 -49.79 -3.02
N VAL A 28 13.20 -50.41 -3.90
CA VAL A 28 12.39 -49.67 -4.88
C VAL A 28 11.32 -48.82 -4.18
N LEU A 29 10.64 -49.36 -3.17
CA LEU A 29 9.66 -48.60 -2.38
C LEU A 29 10.30 -47.42 -1.64
N SER A 30 11.48 -47.61 -1.06
CA SER A 30 12.23 -46.54 -0.39
C SER A 30 12.62 -45.42 -1.35
N ILE A 31 13.07 -45.75 -2.57
CA ILE A 31 13.42 -44.76 -3.60
C ILE A 31 12.18 -44.00 -4.06
N VAL A 32 11.06 -44.71 -4.31
CA VAL A 32 9.80 -44.07 -4.73
C VAL A 32 9.25 -43.14 -3.66
N LEU A 33 9.28 -43.55 -2.39
CA LEU A 33 8.90 -42.70 -1.26
C LEU A 33 9.84 -41.49 -1.13
N GLY A 34 11.14 -41.69 -1.27
CA GLY A 34 12.12 -40.59 -1.25
C GLY A 34 11.88 -39.57 -2.35
N ILE A 35 11.61 -40.02 -3.58
CA ILE A 35 11.27 -39.14 -4.71
C ILE A 35 9.95 -38.40 -4.46
N LEU A 36 8.94 -39.07 -3.90
CA LEU A 36 7.67 -38.43 -3.53
C LEU A 36 7.87 -37.34 -2.47
N PHE A 37 8.67 -37.60 -1.43
CA PHE A 37 8.99 -36.61 -0.41
C PHE A 37 9.82 -35.45 -0.96
N LEU A 38 10.79 -35.72 -1.83
CA LEU A 38 11.58 -34.67 -2.49
C LEU A 38 10.71 -33.81 -3.40
N ALA A 39 9.82 -34.42 -4.19
CA ALA A 39 8.88 -33.70 -5.04
C ALA A 39 7.88 -32.88 -4.22
N ALA A 40 7.32 -33.44 -3.14
CA ALA A 40 6.43 -32.71 -2.25
C ALA A 40 7.16 -31.56 -1.53
N GLY A 41 8.39 -31.78 -1.09
CA GLY A 41 9.23 -30.77 -0.45
C GLY A 41 9.59 -29.63 -1.38
N THR A 42 10.00 -29.91 -2.62
CA THR A 42 10.33 -28.88 -3.63
C THR A 42 9.09 -28.10 -4.04
N VAL A 43 7.95 -28.75 -4.21
CA VAL A 43 6.66 -28.10 -4.49
C VAL A 43 6.24 -27.21 -3.32
N SER A 44 6.35 -27.68 -2.08
CA SER A 44 6.01 -26.90 -0.88
C SER A 44 6.90 -25.67 -0.73
N ALA A 45 8.22 -25.81 -0.93
CA ALA A 45 9.16 -24.70 -0.90
C ALA A 45 8.90 -23.71 -2.04
N TYR A 46 8.56 -24.20 -3.23
CA TYR A 46 8.17 -23.36 -4.37
C TYR A 46 6.92 -22.54 -4.07
N TYR A 47 5.87 -23.14 -3.52
CA TYR A 47 4.66 -22.40 -3.13
C TYR A 47 4.92 -21.37 -2.03
N TRP A 48 5.77 -21.69 -1.06
CA TRP A 48 6.16 -20.75 0.00
C TRP A 48 6.95 -19.56 -0.57
N PHE A 49 7.84 -19.81 -1.54
CA PHE A 49 8.59 -18.78 -2.22
C PHE A 49 7.67 -17.90 -3.09
N VAL A 50 6.82 -18.49 -3.94
CA VAL A 50 5.94 -17.72 -4.83
C VAL A 50 5.05 -16.75 -4.07
N GLN A 51 4.44 -17.15 -2.95
CA GLN A 51 3.58 -16.28 -2.16
C GLN A 51 4.28 -15.01 -1.63
N ASN A 52 5.59 -15.08 -1.39
CA ASN A 52 6.35 -13.96 -0.82
C ASN A 52 6.97 -13.03 -1.88
N TYR A 53 7.09 -13.47 -3.14
CA TYR A 53 7.83 -12.73 -4.18
C TYR A 53 6.96 -12.20 -5.32
N THR A 54 5.64 -12.47 -5.35
CA THR A 54 4.78 -11.84 -6.35
C THR A 54 4.43 -10.41 -5.94
N GLN A 55 5.36 -9.47 -6.11
CA GLN A 55 5.02 -8.06 -6.10
C GLN A 55 4.22 -7.77 -7.37
N LYS A 56 2.89 -7.87 -7.27
CA LYS A 56 1.97 -7.61 -8.38
C LYS A 56 2.01 -6.12 -8.71
N ALA A 57 2.32 -5.77 -9.95
CA ALA A 57 2.21 -4.39 -10.41
C ALA A 57 0.71 -4.02 -10.47
N CYS A 58 0.31 -3.05 -9.66
CA CYS A 58 -1.05 -2.50 -9.68
C CYS A 58 -1.12 -1.31 -10.65
N THR A 59 -2.32 -1.02 -11.16
CA THR A 59 -2.56 0.17 -11.97
C THR A 59 -2.35 1.44 -11.13
N MET A 60 -1.87 2.51 -11.75
CA MET A 60 -1.56 3.79 -11.08
C MET A 60 -2.83 4.64 -10.82
N GLU A 61 -3.96 3.99 -10.56
CA GLU A 61 -5.21 4.68 -10.27
C GLU A 61 -5.19 5.26 -8.85
N ALA A 62 -5.68 6.47 -8.72
CA ALA A 62 -5.86 7.15 -7.44
C ALA A 62 -7.36 7.34 -7.16
N LYS A 63 -7.78 7.02 -5.94
CA LYS A 63 -9.10 7.37 -5.41
C LYS A 63 -8.95 8.60 -4.53
N ILE A 64 -9.80 9.60 -4.75
CA ILE A 64 -9.88 10.79 -3.89
C ILE A 64 -10.71 10.45 -2.66
N CYS A 65 -10.17 10.77 -1.49
CA CYS A 65 -10.80 10.62 -0.20
C CYS A 65 -11.61 11.88 0.17
N PRO A 66 -12.56 11.80 1.12
CA PRO A 66 -13.40 12.95 1.52
C PRO A 66 -12.61 14.14 2.08
N ASP A 67 -11.39 13.91 2.55
CA ASP A 67 -10.43 14.91 3.03
C ASP A 67 -9.62 15.57 1.89
N GLY A 68 -9.81 15.12 0.63
CA GLY A 68 -9.06 15.58 -0.53
C GLY A 68 -7.73 14.85 -0.76
N SER A 69 -7.35 13.89 0.10
CA SER A 69 -6.16 13.07 -0.12
C SER A 69 -6.37 12.05 -1.24
N SER A 70 -5.28 11.60 -1.86
CA SER A 70 -5.30 10.59 -2.93
C SER A 70 -4.70 9.28 -2.42
N VAL A 71 -5.44 8.19 -2.53
CA VAL A 71 -4.97 6.84 -2.17
C VAL A 71 -4.87 5.95 -3.40
N GLY A 72 -3.77 5.22 -3.52
CA GLY A 72 -3.55 4.24 -4.59
C GLY A 72 -4.07 2.84 -4.24
N ARG A 73 -4.01 1.95 -5.22
CA ARG A 73 -4.21 0.51 -5.02
C ARG A 73 -2.99 -0.13 -4.35
N THR A 74 -3.22 -1.03 -3.40
CA THR A 74 -2.19 -1.74 -2.63
C THR A 74 -2.58 -3.20 -2.36
N GLY A 75 -1.61 -4.01 -1.93
CA GLY A 75 -1.79 -5.43 -1.57
C GLY A 75 -1.86 -6.39 -2.76
N ALA A 76 -1.96 -7.68 -2.48
CA ALA A 76 -1.98 -8.75 -3.49
C ALA A 76 -3.19 -8.66 -4.44
N ASN A 77 -4.29 -8.07 -3.98
CA ASN A 77 -5.53 -7.89 -4.74
C ASN A 77 -5.65 -6.52 -5.43
N CYS A 78 -4.67 -5.61 -5.27
CA CYS A 78 -4.71 -4.25 -5.82
C CYS A 78 -6.00 -3.48 -5.43
N GLU A 79 -6.28 -3.44 -4.14
CA GLU A 79 -7.44 -2.75 -3.56
C GLU A 79 -7.03 -1.36 -3.08
N PHE A 80 -7.95 -0.38 -3.11
CA PHE A 80 -7.64 0.96 -2.60
C PHE A 80 -7.31 0.92 -1.11
N ALA A 81 -6.22 1.60 -0.73
CA ALA A 81 -5.91 1.80 0.68
C ALA A 81 -7.03 2.58 1.39
N ALA A 82 -7.17 2.37 2.70
CA ALA A 82 -8.11 3.16 3.50
C ALA A 82 -7.72 4.64 3.51
N CYS A 83 -8.73 5.52 3.47
CA CYS A 83 -8.51 6.96 3.60
C CYS A 83 -7.96 7.28 4.99
N PRO A 84 -7.01 8.23 5.10
CA PRO A 84 -6.55 8.68 6.40
C PRO A 84 -7.71 9.27 7.20
N SER A 85 -7.85 8.84 8.45
CA SER A 85 -8.76 9.49 9.38
C SER A 85 -8.08 10.77 9.87
N VAL A 86 -8.57 11.93 9.39
CA VAL A 86 -8.11 13.24 9.86
C VAL A 86 -8.46 13.40 11.34
N SER A 87 -7.53 13.03 12.23
CA SER A 87 -7.53 13.62 13.56
C SER A 87 -7.00 15.06 13.38
N PRO A 88 -7.74 16.10 13.80
CA PRO A 88 -7.24 17.46 13.77
C PRO A 88 -6.03 17.52 14.71
N GLN A 89 -4.84 17.33 14.16
CA GLN A 89 -3.61 17.52 14.91
C GLN A 89 -3.47 19.02 15.12
N LYS A 90 -3.41 19.40 16.39
CA LYS A 90 -3.35 20.79 16.83
C LYS A 90 -2.02 21.38 16.35
N ILE A 91 -2.05 22.13 15.24
CA ILE A 91 -0.92 22.84 14.59
C ILE A 91 -0.44 23.97 15.50
N THR A 92 0.12 23.65 16.66
CA THR A 92 0.55 24.68 17.62
C THR A 92 2.00 24.54 18.06
N ASP A 93 2.71 23.49 17.64
CA ASP A 93 4.05 23.14 18.11
C ASP A 93 4.96 22.58 17.01
N ILE A 94 4.80 23.03 15.76
CA ILE A 94 5.76 22.69 14.70
C ILE A 94 7.07 23.43 14.96
N ASP A 95 8.12 22.71 15.36
CA ASP A 95 9.50 23.21 15.46
C ASP A 95 10.21 23.03 14.12
N CYS A 96 10.60 24.13 13.47
CA CYS A 96 11.29 24.12 12.18
C CYS A 96 12.80 24.34 12.30
N GLY A 97 13.36 24.41 13.51
CA GLY A 97 14.76 24.73 13.71
C GLY A 97 15.17 26.02 12.96
N ALA A 98 16.15 25.92 12.06
CA ALA A 98 16.65 27.05 11.25
C ALA A 98 15.84 27.36 9.98
N ALA A 99 14.81 26.56 9.67
CA ALA A 99 13.93 26.75 8.52
C ALA A 99 12.82 27.76 8.84
N GLU A 100 12.29 28.42 7.81
CA GLU A 100 11.18 29.35 7.96
C GLU A 100 9.84 28.59 7.91
N LYS A 101 8.85 29.09 8.66
CA LYS A 101 7.52 28.48 8.79
C LYS A 101 6.56 29.16 7.84
N TYR A 102 5.89 28.38 6.98
CA TYR A 102 4.68 28.82 6.31
C TYR A 102 3.49 28.30 7.10
N LEU A 103 2.51 29.17 7.37
CA LEU A 103 1.27 28.83 8.06
C LEU A 103 0.10 29.41 7.26
N ASP A 104 -0.75 28.54 6.74
CA ASP A 104 -2.04 28.92 6.19
C ASP A 104 -3.11 28.69 7.27
N LYS A 105 -3.77 29.78 7.68
CA LYS A 105 -4.81 29.75 8.71
C LYS A 105 -6.16 29.29 8.15
N ASP A 106 -6.39 29.50 6.86
CA ASP A 106 -7.64 29.18 6.19
C ASP A 106 -7.67 27.69 5.84
N LEU A 107 -6.52 27.15 5.43
CA LEU A 107 -6.34 25.73 5.15
C LEU A 107 -5.90 24.91 6.38
N GLY A 108 -5.45 25.57 7.45
CA GLY A 108 -4.97 24.89 8.66
C GLY A 108 -3.78 23.96 8.37
N ILE A 109 -2.81 24.43 7.59
CA ILE A 109 -1.59 23.67 7.30
C ILE A 109 -0.36 24.49 7.63
N ALA A 110 0.71 23.80 8.03
CA ALA A 110 2.01 24.42 8.23
C ALA A 110 3.13 23.51 7.73
N PHE A 111 4.12 24.12 7.08
CA PHE A 111 5.29 23.42 6.56
C PHE A 111 6.55 24.27 6.74
N CYS A 112 7.68 23.57 6.98
CA CYS A 112 9.00 24.19 7.07
C CYS A 112 9.63 24.25 5.68
N TYR A 113 10.22 25.38 5.30
CA TYR A 113 10.95 25.51 4.04
C TYR A 113 12.36 26.09 4.25
N PRO A 114 13.36 25.61 3.50
CA PRO A 114 14.72 26.15 3.59
C PRO A 114 14.76 27.59 3.10
N LYS A 115 15.53 28.44 3.78
CA LYS A 115 15.75 29.85 3.40
C LYS A 115 16.63 30.03 2.15
N MET A 116 16.36 29.31 1.07
CA MET A 116 17.16 29.35 -0.17
C MET A 116 16.59 30.28 -1.25
N LEU A 117 15.69 31.21 -0.88
CA LEU A 117 15.16 32.23 -1.79
C LEU A 117 15.40 33.68 -1.33
N ALA A 118 16.19 33.89 -0.29
CA ALA A 118 16.73 35.21 0.04
C ALA A 118 18.10 35.39 -0.64
N ASP A 119 18.18 35.21 -1.97
CA ASP A 119 19.40 35.58 -2.68
C ASP A 119 19.51 37.12 -2.69
N LYS A 120 20.45 37.64 -1.89
CA LYS A 120 20.82 39.06 -1.78
C LYS A 120 21.14 39.73 -3.12
N GLN A 121 21.34 38.96 -4.19
CA GLN A 121 21.75 39.50 -5.50
C GLN A 121 20.62 40.23 -6.26
N VAL A 122 19.34 40.05 -5.90
CA VAL A 122 18.24 40.77 -6.56
C VAL A 122 17.95 42.13 -5.91
N THR A 123 18.22 42.30 -4.61
CA THR A 123 17.94 43.55 -3.90
C THR A 123 18.96 44.66 -4.16
N GLU A 124 20.20 44.33 -4.56
CA GLU A 124 21.23 45.36 -4.78
C GLU A 124 21.09 46.09 -6.13
N LYS A 125 20.46 45.48 -7.14
CA LYS A 125 20.22 46.14 -8.44
C LYS A 125 19.00 47.07 -8.47
N ILE A 126 18.09 46.99 -7.48
CA ILE A 126 16.91 47.86 -7.43
C ILE A 126 17.23 49.21 -6.76
N SER A 127 18.27 49.30 -5.92
CA SER A 127 18.58 50.54 -5.20
C SER A 127 19.34 51.61 -5.99
N ARG A 128 19.70 51.36 -7.27
CA ARG A 128 20.32 52.38 -8.15
C ARG A 128 19.41 52.95 -9.23
N ASN A 129 18.21 52.40 -9.45
CA ASN A 129 17.35 52.79 -10.57
C ASN A 129 16.01 53.42 -10.16
N ASN A 130 15.67 53.51 -8.87
CA ASN A 130 14.35 53.97 -8.44
C ASN A 130 14.26 55.45 -8.03
N ASP A 131 15.19 56.29 -8.50
CA ASP A 131 15.13 57.75 -8.30
C ASP A 131 14.48 58.53 -9.45
N THR A 132 13.81 57.86 -10.39
CA THR A 132 12.94 58.58 -11.34
C THR A 132 11.53 58.02 -11.28
N GLY A 133 10.67 58.81 -10.63
CA GLY A 133 9.28 58.49 -10.41
C GLY A 133 8.55 58.09 -11.69
N ARG A 134 7.76 57.04 -11.59
CA ARG A 134 6.63 56.82 -12.49
C ARG A 134 5.44 56.35 -11.68
N LYS A 135 4.42 57.20 -11.67
CA LYS A 135 3.10 57.01 -11.08
C LYS A 135 2.52 55.64 -11.46
N GLY A 136 1.77 55.06 -10.52
CA GLY A 136 1.24 53.71 -10.59
C GLY A 136 0.34 53.39 -11.79
N ARG A 137 0.11 52.09 -11.96
CA ARG A 137 -0.99 51.53 -12.75
C ARG A 137 -1.59 50.36 -11.97
N PRO A 138 -2.92 50.32 -11.80
CA PRO A 138 -3.57 49.32 -10.96
C PRO A 138 -3.60 47.94 -11.62
N SER A 139 -3.72 46.96 -10.73
CA SER A 139 -4.13 45.56 -10.90
C SER A 139 -4.81 45.22 -12.22
N GLN A 140 -4.23 44.26 -12.95
CA GLN A 140 -4.91 43.40 -13.91
C GLN A 140 -4.27 42.01 -13.81
N ILE A 141 -4.64 41.24 -12.79
CA ILE A 141 -4.60 39.77 -12.91
C ILE A 141 -6.06 39.36 -12.95
N ALA A 142 -6.46 38.94 -14.14
CA ALA A 142 -7.79 38.58 -14.52
C ALA A 142 -8.36 37.50 -13.60
N SER A 143 -9.62 37.73 -13.24
CA SER A 143 -10.57 36.77 -12.72
C SER A 143 -10.70 35.55 -13.66
N THR A 144 -10.96 34.40 -13.03
CA THR A 144 -11.68 33.19 -13.52
C THR A 144 -11.05 32.32 -14.62
N PRO A 145 -10.99 31.00 -14.40
CA PRO A 145 -11.48 30.03 -15.37
C PRO A 145 -12.95 29.71 -15.02
N ASP A 146 -13.83 29.99 -15.96
CA ASP A 146 -15.19 29.46 -15.99
C ASP A 146 -15.14 27.92 -15.93
N VAL A 147 -15.69 27.34 -14.86
CA VAL A 147 -16.08 25.94 -14.83
C VAL A 147 -17.49 25.88 -15.40
N ASP A 148 -17.59 25.59 -16.69
CA ASP A 148 -18.85 25.29 -17.36
C ASP A 148 -19.40 23.97 -16.77
N LEU A 149 -20.36 24.10 -15.84
CA LEU A 149 -21.34 23.05 -15.61
C LEU A 149 -22.21 22.98 -16.86
N LYS A 150 -22.11 21.86 -17.58
CA LYS A 150 -23.26 21.37 -18.34
C LYS A 150 -23.55 19.94 -17.98
N GLU A 151 -24.55 19.80 -17.11
CA GLU A 151 -25.44 18.65 -17.10
C GLU A 151 -25.94 18.42 -18.53
N GLU A 152 -25.87 17.19 -19.02
CA GLU A 152 -26.99 16.63 -19.77
C GLU A 152 -27.06 15.11 -19.51
N SER A 153 -28.07 14.78 -18.72
CA SER A 153 -28.71 13.47 -18.65
C SER A 153 -29.53 13.28 -19.92
N THR A 154 -29.26 12.24 -20.72
CA THR A 154 -30.21 11.28 -21.34
C THR A 154 -29.45 10.27 -22.19
#